data_AF-A0A3C1Z8V1-F1
#
_entry.id   AF-A0A3C1Z8V1-F1
#
_cell.length_a   1.000
_cell.length_b   1.000
_cell.length_c   1.000
_cell.angle_alpha   90.00
_cell.angle_beta   90.00
_cell.angle_gamma   90.00
#
_symmetry.space_group_name_H-M   'P 1'
#
loop_
_entity.id
_entity.type
_entity.pdbx_description
1 polymer ?
#
loop_
_entity_poly.entity_id
_entity_poly.type
_entity_poly.pdbx_seq_one_letter_code
_entity_poly.pdbx_strand_id
1 'polypeptide(L)'
;RLAMYLQEVDSVFDLVWVEGVSYGDVFHQNEVEQSKYNFEIADTEVLFRQFDEAEAMNEKLIEESLPYPAYEQVMKASHFFNLLDARHAISVTDRARFIRRVRAMSQKVAQAYYDSREALGFPMLEKK
;
A
#
# COMPACT_ATOMS: atom_id res chain seq x y z
N ARG A 1 -11.56 -13.92 -9.80
CA ARG A 1 -13.04 -13.97 -9.71
C ARG A 1 -13.72 -13.86 -11.08
N LEU A 2 -13.63 -12.74 -11.83
CA LEU A 2 -14.25 -12.65 -13.16
C LEU A 2 -13.79 -13.78 -14.12
N ALA A 3 -12.47 -13.97 -14.24
CA ALA A 3 -11.92 -15.02 -15.08
C ALA A 3 -12.23 -16.45 -14.60
N MET A 4 -12.44 -16.64 -13.29
CA MET A 4 -12.89 -17.94 -12.77
C MET A 4 -14.31 -18.26 -13.27
N TYR A 5 -15.20 -17.26 -13.28
CA TYR A 5 -16.54 -17.41 -13.83
C TYR A 5 -16.53 -17.69 -15.34
N LEU A 6 -15.71 -16.94 -16.09
CA LEU A 6 -15.60 -17.12 -17.54
C LEU A 6 -14.97 -18.45 -17.97
N GLN A 7 -14.09 -19.02 -17.13
CA GLN A 7 -13.45 -20.32 -17.36
C GLN A 7 -14.14 -21.47 -16.62
N GLU A 8 -15.25 -21.19 -15.91
CA GLU A 8 -16.03 -22.17 -15.14
C GLU A 8 -15.19 -22.99 -14.14
N VAL A 9 -14.23 -22.35 -13.47
CA VAL A 9 -13.38 -22.99 -12.44
C VAL A 9 -13.74 -22.52 -11.03
N ASP A 10 -13.75 -23.45 -10.07
CA ASP A 10 -14.11 -23.19 -8.67
C ASP A 10 -12.95 -22.61 -7.84
N SER A 11 -11.70 -22.89 -8.24
CA SER A 11 -10.49 -22.37 -7.58
C SER A 11 -9.77 -21.36 -8.48
N VAL A 12 -9.18 -20.33 -7.87
CA VAL A 12 -8.34 -19.38 -8.60
C VAL A 12 -7.07 -20.05 -9.13
N PHE A 13 -6.58 -21.10 -8.46
CA PHE A 13 -5.34 -21.79 -8.85
C PHE A 13 -5.51 -22.65 -10.11
N ASP A 14 -6.74 -23.06 -10.43
CA ASP A 14 -7.05 -23.87 -11.62
C ASP A 14 -7.24 -23.00 -12.88
N LEU A 15 -7.23 -21.67 -12.72
CA LEU A 15 -7.41 -20.72 -13.81
C LEU A 15 -6.25 -20.83 -14.80
N VAL A 16 -6.54 -20.92 -16.10
CA VAL A 16 -5.54 -20.89 -17.17
C VAL A 16 -5.04 -19.46 -17.32
N TRP A 17 -3.76 -19.23 -16.99
CA TRP A 17 -3.10 -17.93 -17.07
C TRP A 17 -2.68 -17.62 -18.51
N VAL A 18 -1.99 -18.57 -19.12
CA VAL A 18 -1.68 -18.66 -20.56
C VAL A 18 -1.75 -20.13 -20.97
N GLU A 19 -1.74 -20.42 -22.27
CA GLU A 19 -1.80 -21.80 -22.76
C GLU A 19 -0.71 -22.68 -22.10
N GLY A 20 -1.14 -23.77 -21.46
CA GLY A 20 -0.26 -24.72 -20.77
C GLY A 20 0.23 -24.30 -19.38
N VAL A 21 -0.18 -23.14 -18.86
CA VAL A 21 0.25 -22.62 -17.54
C VAL A 21 -0.96 -22.14 -16.74
N SER A 22 -1.15 -22.67 -15.53
CA SER A 22 -2.19 -22.24 -14.61
C SER A 22 -1.74 -21.06 -13.74
N TYR A 23 -2.70 -20.36 -13.13
CA TYR A 23 -2.44 -19.36 -12.10
C TYR A 23 -1.72 -20.00 -10.89
N GLY A 24 -2.07 -21.25 -10.56
CA GLY A 24 -1.42 -22.04 -9.53
C GLY A 24 0.07 -22.21 -9.78
N ASP A 25 0.47 -22.55 -11.01
CA ASP A 25 1.88 -22.73 -11.39
C ASP A 25 2.70 -21.44 -11.16
N VAL A 26 2.07 -20.27 -11.32
CA VAL A 26 2.75 -18.97 -11.20
C VAL A 26 2.73 -18.44 -9.76
N PHE A 27 1.61 -18.55 -9.06
CA PHE A 27 1.37 -17.80 -7.82
C PHE A 27 1.14 -18.64 -6.56
N HIS A 28 0.89 -19.95 -6.67
CA HIS A 28 0.58 -20.76 -5.47
C HIS A 28 1.76 -20.74 -4.47
N GLN A 29 2.99 -20.92 -4.95
CA GLN A 29 4.17 -20.83 -4.09
C GLN A 29 4.30 -19.44 -3.44
N ASN A 30 4.11 -18.37 -4.23
CA ASN A 30 4.15 -17.01 -3.71
C ASN A 30 3.10 -16.79 -2.60
N GLU A 31 1.86 -17.27 -2.79
CA GLU A 31 0.80 -17.16 -1.78
C GLU A 31 1.15 -17.89 -0.47
N VAL A 32 1.73 -19.10 -0.57
CA VAL A 32 2.19 -19.86 0.61
C VAL A 32 3.30 -19.10 1.34
N GLU A 33 4.31 -18.61 0.62
CA GLU A 33 5.44 -17.91 1.21
C GLU A 33 5.05 -16.56 1.81
N GLN A 34 4.23 -15.78 1.09
CA GLN A 34 3.73 -14.49 1.57
C GLN A 34 2.82 -14.67 2.78
N SER A 35 1.95 -15.67 2.79
CA SER A 35 1.11 -15.97 3.96
C SER A 35 1.97 -16.28 5.18
N LYS A 36 2.97 -17.16 5.04
CA LYS A 36 3.89 -17.49 6.14
C LYS A 36 4.65 -16.25 6.63
N TYR A 37 5.15 -15.43 5.71
CA TYR A 37 5.80 -14.17 6.09
C TYR A 37 4.85 -13.24 6.86
N ASN A 38 3.70 -12.93 6.28
CA ASN A 38 2.73 -11.96 6.80
C ASN A 38 2.13 -12.37 8.14
N PHE A 39 1.87 -13.67 8.34
CA PHE A 39 1.18 -14.16 9.53
C PHE A 39 2.11 -14.70 10.62
N GLU A 40 3.33 -15.12 10.30
CA GLU A 40 4.19 -15.83 11.25
C GLU A 40 5.55 -15.15 11.45
N ILE A 41 6.23 -14.77 10.36
CA ILE A 41 7.66 -14.44 10.40
C ILE A 41 7.94 -12.94 10.52
N ALA A 42 7.11 -12.08 9.93
CA ALA A 42 7.41 -10.66 9.82
C ALA A 42 7.69 -10.03 11.19
N ASP A 43 8.83 -9.34 11.30
CA ASP A 43 9.32 -8.73 12.53
C ASP A 43 8.55 -7.45 12.83
N THR A 44 7.70 -7.52 13.84
CA THR A 44 6.80 -6.43 14.21
C THR A 44 7.54 -5.21 14.76
N GLU A 45 8.67 -5.40 15.46
CA GLU A 45 9.45 -4.28 16.01
C GLU A 45 10.09 -3.46 14.89
N VAL A 46 10.64 -4.15 13.89
CA VAL A 46 11.19 -3.50 12.70
C VAL A 46 10.08 -2.79 11.92
N LEU A 47 8.93 -3.42 11.72
CA LEU A 47 7.80 -2.83 11.00
C LEU A 47 7.24 -1.57 11.69
N PHE A 48 7.14 -1.56 13.02
CA PHE A 48 6.76 -0.34 13.75
C PHE A 48 7.75 0.80 13.52
N ARG A 49 9.06 0.51 13.63
CA ARG A 49 10.10 1.51 13.37
C ARG A 49 10.03 2.03 11.93
N GLN A 50 9.88 1.15 10.95
CA GLN A 50 9.77 1.53 9.54
C GLN A 50 8.52 2.38 9.25
N PHE A 51 7.40 2.11 9.94
CA PHE A 51 6.22 2.96 9.85
C PHE A 51 6.53 4.38 10.32
N ASP A 52 7.15 4.51 11.49
CA ASP A 52 7.49 5.82 12.08
C ASP A 52 8.53 6.57 11.23
N GLU A 53 9.52 5.86 10.68
CA GLU A 53 10.51 6.41 9.75
C GLU A 53 9.86 6.92 8.45
N ALA A 54 8.89 6.17 7.89
CA ALA A 54 8.15 6.60 6.71
C ALA A 54 7.29 7.84 7.00
N GLU A 55 6.66 7.92 8.17
CA GLU A 55 5.91 9.12 8.59
C GLU A 55 6.83 10.33 8.73
N ALA A 56 7.97 10.20 9.42
CA ALA A 56 8.93 11.30 9.59
C ALA A 56 9.50 11.77 8.23
N MET A 57 9.80 10.84 7.33
CA MET A 57 10.29 11.19 5.99
C MET A 57 9.21 11.85 5.14
N ASN A 58 7.94 11.42 5.26
CA ASN A 58 6.82 12.10 4.62
C ASN A 58 6.77 13.56 5.04
N GLU A 59 6.84 13.86 6.34
CA GLU A 59 6.80 15.24 6.84
C GLU A 59 7.93 16.09 6.28
N LYS A 60 9.17 15.59 6.32
CA LYS A 60 10.32 16.29 5.73
C LYS A 60 10.14 16.56 4.23
N LEU A 61 9.63 15.60 3.47
CA LEU A 61 9.43 15.77 2.02
C LEU A 61 8.31 16.76 1.70
N ILE A 62 7.30 16.87 2.58
CA ILE A 62 6.26 17.90 2.45
C ILE A 62 6.85 19.29 2.69
N GLU A 63 7.72 19.47 3.68
CA GLU A 63 8.42 20.74 3.94
C GLU A 63 9.27 21.18 2.74
N GLU A 64 9.89 20.22 2.04
CA GLU A 64 10.68 20.46 0.82
C GLU A 64 9.81 20.62 -0.45
N SER A 65 8.48 20.63 -0.33
CA SER A 65 7.54 20.74 -1.47
C SER A 65 7.72 19.61 -2.51
N LEU A 66 8.01 18.39 -2.05
CA LEU A 66 8.20 17.19 -2.88
C LEU A 66 7.02 16.20 -2.71
N PRO A 67 5.85 16.46 -3.32
CA PRO A 67 4.64 15.68 -3.09
C PRO A 67 4.71 14.23 -3.60
N TYR A 68 5.38 13.97 -4.73
CA TYR A 68 5.48 12.59 -5.25
C TYR A 68 6.34 11.68 -4.37
N PRO A 69 7.57 12.07 -3.97
CA PRO A 69 8.33 11.30 -2.99
C PRO A 69 7.60 11.16 -1.65
N ALA A 70 6.91 12.21 -1.20
CA ALA A 70 6.12 12.15 0.03
C ALA A 70 4.98 11.11 -0.09
N TYR A 71 4.34 10.99 -1.26
CA TYR A 71 3.31 9.98 -1.51
C TYR A 71 3.84 8.55 -1.43
N GLU A 72 5.06 8.29 -1.92
CA GLU A 72 5.68 6.97 -1.80
C GLU A 72 5.86 6.55 -0.33
N GLN A 73 6.12 7.49 0.57
CA GLN A 73 6.18 7.21 2.01
C GLN A 73 4.79 6.86 2.58
N VAL A 74 3.70 7.44 2.08
CA VAL A 74 2.33 7.03 2.42
C VAL A 74 2.07 5.58 2.04
N MET A 75 2.50 5.18 0.84
CA MET A 75 2.34 3.81 0.37
C MET A 75 3.11 2.82 1.23
N LYS A 76 4.36 3.16 1.60
CA LYS A 76 5.18 2.38 2.54
C LYS A 76 4.51 2.25 3.91
N ALA A 77 4.12 3.36 4.52
CA ALA A 77 3.44 3.36 5.81
C ALA A 77 2.14 2.53 5.78
N SER A 78 1.33 2.66 4.73
CA SER A 78 0.12 1.85 4.54
C SER A 78 0.43 0.36 4.41
N HIS A 79 1.51 -0.01 3.73
CA HIS A 79 1.91 -1.40 3.59
C HIS A 79 2.41 -1.99 4.91
N PHE A 80 3.29 -1.27 5.62
CA PHE A 80 3.78 -1.70 6.94
C PHE A 80 2.62 -1.84 7.95
N PHE A 81 1.65 -0.92 7.93
CA PHE A 81 0.43 -1.06 8.71
C PHE A 81 -0.32 -2.36 8.40
N ASN A 82 -0.50 -2.72 7.12
CA ASN A 82 -1.19 -3.96 6.74
C ASN A 82 -0.44 -5.21 7.23
N LEU A 83 0.90 -5.20 7.19
CA LEU A 83 1.71 -6.30 7.72
C LEU A 83 1.57 -6.42 9.24
N LEU A 84 1.61 -5.30 9.95
CA LEU A 84 1.39 -5.26 11.40
C LEU A 84 -0.01 -5.74 11.80
N ASP A 85 -1.04 -5.37 11.03
CA ASP A 85 -2.43 -5.81 11.22
C ASP A 85 -2.56 -7.33 10.97
N ALA A 86 -1.91 -7.85 9.93
CA ALA A 86 -1.86 -9.29 9.62
C ALA A 86 -1.13 -10.10 10.70
N ARG A 87 -0.05 -9.56 11.29
CA ARG A 87 0.65 -10.16 12.44
C ARG A 87 -0.13 -10.08 13.75
N HIS A 88 -1.33 -9.47 13.75
CA HIS A 88 -2.12 -9.19 14.96
C HIS A 88 -1.33 -8.40 16.02
N ALA A 89 -0.37 -7.58 15.58
CA ALA A 89 0.49 -6.78 16.45
C ALA A 89 -0.17 -5.47 16.91
N ILE A 90 -1.34 -5.13 16.36
CA ILE A 90 -2.06 -3.88 16.58
C ILE A 90 -3.41 -4.19 17.25
N SER A 91 -3.71 -3.57 18.39
CA SER A 91 -5.03 -3.67 19.01
C SER A 91 -6.10 -2.93 18.20
N VAL A 92 -7.38 -3.23 18.42
CA VAL A 92 -8.49 -2.52 17.73
C VAL A 92 -8.40 -1.00 17.91
N THR A 93 -8.04 -0.54 19.11
CA THR A 93 -7.85 0.88 19.42
C THR A 93 -6.64 1.47 18.68
N ASP A 94 -5.54 0.72 18.61
CA ASP A 94 -4.34 1.14 17.89
C ASP A 94 -4.59 1.20 16.38
N ARG A 95 -5.39 0.28 15.83
CA ARG A 95 -5.71 0.23 14.39
C ARG A 95 -6.31 1.54 13.90
N ALA A 96 -7.27 2.09 14.65
CA ALA A 96 -7.86 3.38 14.34
C ALA A 96 -6.83 4.54 14.41
N ARG A 97 -5.83 4.46 15.30
CA ARG A 97 -4.73 5.44 15.36
C ARG A 97 -3.84 5.37 14.12
N PHE A 98 -3.41 4.18 13.71
CA PHE A 98 -2.58 4.01 12.51
C PHE A 98 -3.31 4.48 11.24
N ILE A 99 -4.60 4.16 11.09
CA ILE A 99 -5.41 4.63 9.96
C ILE A 99 -5.46 6.18 9.92
N ARG A 100 -5.62 6.83 11.07
CA ARG A 100 -5.60 8.31 11.14
C ARG A 100 -4.24 8.90 10.75
N ARG A 101 -3.15 8.26 11.15
CA ARG A 101 -1.78 8.67 10.78
C ARG A 101 -1.56 8.60 9.26
N VAL A 102 -1.84 7.46 8.64
CA VAL A 102 -1.74 7.29 7.17
C VAL A 102 -2.63 8.30 6.43
N ARG A 103 -3.85 8.54 6.94
CA ARG A 103 -4.76 9.56 6.39
C ARG A 103 -4.18 10.97 6.50
N ALA A 104 -3.58 11.33 7.62
CA ALA A 104 -2.98 12.65 7.81
C ALA A 104 -1.82 12.87 6.81
N MET A 105 -0.97 11.86 6.63
CA MET A 105 0.11 11.90 5.63
C MET A 105 -0.45 12.10 4.22
N SER A 106 -1.48 11.34 3.82
CA SER A 106 -2.08 11.45 2.48
C SER A 106 -2.76 12.79 2.25
N GLN A 107 -3.39 13.38 3.27
CA GLN A 107 -3.98 14.72 3.18
C GLN A 107 -2.91 15.81 2.98
N LYS A 108 -1.79 15.75 3.71
CA LYS A 108 -0.65 16.66 3.51
C LYS A 108 -0.11 16.55 2.07
N VAL A 109 0.05 15.33 1.57
CA VAL A 109 0.49 15.07 0.17
C VAL A 109 -0.48 15.67 -0.84
N ALA A 110 -1.79 15.47 -0.65
CA ALA A 110 -2.80 16.02 -1.56
C ALA A 110 -2.74 17.55 -1.61
N GLN A 111 -2.59 18.21 -0.45
CA GLN A 111 -2.44 19.67 -0.39
C GLN A 111 -1.14 20.13 -1.07
N ALA A 112 0.01 19.53 -0.72
CA ALA A 112 1.29 19.88 -1.33
C ALA A 112 1.29 19.66 -2.85
N TYR A 113 0.60 18.61 -3.33
CA TYR A 113 0.41 18.39 -4.76
C TYR A 113 -0.42 19.51 -5.39
N TYR A 114 -1.56 19.87 -4.79
CA TYR A 114 -2.40 20.98 -5.24
C TYR A 114 -1.59 22.28 -5.32
N ASP A 115 -0.87 22.64 -4.26
CA ASP A 115 -0.06 23.86 -4.18
C ASP A 115 1.01 23.85 -5.29
N SER A 116 1.65 22.69 -5.55
CA SER A 116 2.61 22.55 -6.65
C SER A 116 1.98 22.74 -8.02
N ARG A 117 0.69 22.37 -8.20
CA ARG A 117 -0.03 22.59 -9.46
C ARG A 117 -0.44 24.04 -9.60
N GLU A 118 -0.88 24.67 -8.51
CA GLU A 118 -1.24 26.09 -8.46
C GLU A 118 -0.05 26.98 -8.80
N ALA A 119 1.14 26.69 -8.23
CA ALA A 119 2.38 27.41 -8.54
C ALA A 119 2.77 27.33 -10.03
N LEU A 120 2.33 26.30 -10.73
CA LEU A 120 2.53 26.12 -12.18
C LEU A 120 1.36 26.66 -13.02
N GLY A 121 0.38 27.32 -12.40
CA GLY A 121 -0.82 27.84 -13.06
C GLY A 121 -1.79 26.76 -13.54
N PHE A 122 -1.83 25.61 -12.87
CA PHE A 122 -2.66 24.44 -13.21
C PHE A 122 -2.52 23.99 -14.68
N PRO A 123 -1.33 23.53 -15.12
CA PRO A 123 -1.02 23.30 -16.54
C PRO A 123 -1.88 22.23 -17.23
N MET A 124 -2.63 21.41 -16.48
CA MET A 124 -3.51 20.35 -17.00
C MET A 124 -5.00 20.70 -16.95
N LEU A 125 -5.36 21.87 -16.40
CA LEU A 125 -6.72 22.35 -16.48
C LEU A 125 -6.86 23.10 -17.82
N GLU A 126 -7.50 22.46 -18.80
CA GLU A 126 -7.96 23.17 -19.98
C GLU A 126 -8.84 24.35 -19.53
N LYS A 127 -8.55 25.55 -20.04
CA LYS A 127 -9.51 26.65 -19.96
C LYS A 127 -10.72 26.25 -20.81
N LYS A 128 -11.77 25.75 -20.15
CA LYS A 128 -13.08 25.60 -20.77
C LYS A 128 -13.61 26.95 -21.27
#